data_AF-A0A815KS84-F1
#
_entry.id   AF-A0A815KS84-F1
#
_cell.length_a   1.000
_cell.length_b   1.000
_cell.length_c   1.000
_cell.angle_alpha   90.00
_cell.angle_beta   90.00
_cell.angle_gamma   90.00
#
_symmetry.space_group_name_H-M   'P 1'
#
loop_
_entity.id
_entity.type
_entity.pdbx_description
1 polymer ?
#
loop_
_entity_poly.entity_id
_entity_poly.type
_entity_poly.pdbx_seq_one_letter_code
_entity_poly.pdbx_strand_id
1 'polypeptide(L)'
;MSLLLFPIIANLTQLTTLIINNIESNYIEHIFNHLASLIIISIDNIKNQNDIYYKIFRLPTLKYCQLLIETLRYLKPLSIAKNEFSSIEHLVINNKPSINQLNSLLSYVLQLRRLSIGYLDGYRYNRTHKSSIVLNYQVQVLRIKMSIVGFYYLDYLNADQWERLISTYMPNIRTFVFKHKFRSYYQNIDRTAYKTQISKFNSLFWMKRQWFFEHQYGRQKRSNVAIFYSINPYKKYYMLYEKLEKKIWSYHFEITEHSIHHIFIHNTKAMTQFVGNFPNITELTLSKSFDVLRDSMITNLNRIIPLKQLTKLTLDCLRFSFEQL
;
A
#
# COMPACT_ATOMS: atom_id res chain seq x y z
N MET A 1 -18.52 18.48 3.00
CA MET A 1 -17.56 17.38 3.22
C MET A 1 -16.87 17.58 4.58
N SER A 2 -17.64 17.42 5.67
CA SER A 2 -17.25 17.75 7.06
C SER A 2 -17.28 16.52 7.98
N LEU A 3 -16.39 16.52 9.00
CA LEU A 3 -16.44 16.00 10.39
C LEU A 3 -17.29 14.77 10.83
N LEU A 4 -17.99 14.05 9.96
CA LEU A 4 -19.07 13.13 10.36
C LEU A 4 -18.69 11.63 10.36
N LEU A 5 -17.47 11.27 9.96
CA LEU A 5 -16.92 9.91 10.12
C LEU A 5 -16.83 9.47 11.61
N PHE A 6 -16.69 10.44 12.51
CA PHE A 6 -16.26 10.20 13.88
C PHE A 6 -17.20 9.35 14.74
N PRO A 7 -18.53 9.58 14.78
CA PRO A 7 -19.39 8.88 15.73
C PRO A 7 -19.48 7.38 15.47
N ILE A 8 -19.43 6.93 14.20
CA ILE A 8 -19.46 5.50 13.92
C ILE A 8 -18.16 4.84 14.30
N ILE A 9 -17.03 5.38 13.84
CA ILE A 9 -15.77 4.72 14.15
C ILE A 9 -15.46 4.83 15.65
N ALA A 10 -15.92 5.89 16.33
CA ALA A 10 -15.91 5.97 17.80
C ALA A 10 -16.73 4.85 18.46
N ASN A 11 -17.80 4.37 17.80
CA ASN A 11 -18.58 3.22 18.27
C ASN A 11 -17.93 1.86 17.92
N LEU A 12 -16.95 1.82 17.02
CA LEU A 12 -16.20 0.62 16.65
C LEU A 12 -14.99 0.42 17.60
N THR A 13 -15.27 0.22 18.88
CA THR A 13 -14.24 0.15 19.93
C THR A 13 -13.27 -1.02 19.77
N GLN A 14 -13.63 -2.04 18.99
CA GLN A 14 -12.79 -3.21 18.67
C GLN A 14 -12.10 -3.13 17.31
N LEU A 15 -12.24 -2.01 16.57
CA LEU A 15 -11.67 -1.87 15.24
C LEU A 15 -10.14 -1.88 15.31
N THR A 16 -9.53 -2.93 14.76
CA THR A 16 -8.08 -3.04 14.68
C THR A 16 -7.55 -2.76 13.28
N THR A 17 -8.38 -2.99 12.25
CA THR A 17 -8.02 -2.81 10.85
C THR A 17 -8.99 -1.88 10.13
N LEU A 18 -8.47 -0.78 9.60
CA LEU A 18 -9.22 0.18 8.80
C LEU A 18 -8.67 0.23 7.37
N ILE A 19 -9.52 -0.07 6.40
CA ILE A 19 -9.20 0.02 4.96
C ILE A 19 -10.09 1.08 4.34
N ILE A 20 -9.46 2.14 3.84
CA ILE A 20 -10.14 3.26 3.21
C ILE A 20 -9.66 3.38 1.77
N ASN A 21 -10.56 3.15 0.82
CA ASN A 21 -10.29 3.36 -0.59
C ASN A 21 -11.02 4.59 -1.11
N ASN A 22 -10.40 5.25 -2.09
CA ASN A 22 -10.93 6.41 -2.79
C ASN A 22 -11.37 7.56 -1.88
N ILE A 23 -10.62 7.78 -0.79
CA ILE A 23 -10.91 8.88 0.14
C ILE A 23 -10.28 10.18 -0.32
N GLU A 24 -11.03 11.27 -0.13
CA GLU A 24 -10.50 12.63 -0.24
C GLU A 24 -9.59 12.95 0.95
N SER A 25 -8.49 13.64 0.65
CA SER A 25 -7.40 13.94 1.57
C SER A 25 -7.81 14.62 2.88
N ASN A 26 -8.81 15.49 2.85
CA ASN A 26 -9.26 16.28 3.99
C ASN A 26 -9.83 15.44 5.15
N TYR A 27 -10.18 14.17 4.92
CA TYR A 27 -10.78 13.30 5.93
C TYR A 27 -9.78 12.45 6.71
N ILE A 28 -8.56 12.36 6.21
CA ILE A 28 -7.51 11.53 6.80
C ILE A 28 -7.07 12.11 8.17
N GLU A 29 -7.40 13.37 8.44
CA GLU A 29 -7.10 14.04 9.70
C GLU A 29 -7.76 13.44 10.95
N HIS A 30 -8.69 12.52 10.75
CA HIS A 30 -9.59 11.98 11.76
C HIS A 30 -9.31 10.50 12.09
N ILE A 31 -8.11 10.00 11.79
CA ILE A 31 -7.71 8.62 12.05
C ILE A 31 -7.54 8.36 13.56
N PHE A 32 -7.90 7.15 13.98
CA PHE A 32 -8.05 6.73 15.37
C PHE A 32 -6.76 6.21 16.01
N ASN A 33 -6.61 6.50 17.31
CA ASN A 33 -5.42 6.19 18.11
C ASN A 33 -5.21 4.69 18.43
N HIS A 34 -6.17 3.82 18.12
CA HIS A 34 -6.16 2.40 18.53
C HIS A 34 -5.99 1.39 17.39
N LEU A 35 -5.73 1.85 16.16
CA LEU A 35 -5.61 0.96 15.00
C LEU A 35 -4.28 0.20 15.00
N ALA A 36 -4.35 -1.12 14.87
CA ALA A 36 -3.18 -1.98 14.66
C ALA A 36 -2.77 -2.06 13.18
N SER A 37 -3.73 -1.84 12.27
CA SER A 37 -3.54 -1.93 10.82
C SER A 37 -4.33 -0.84 10.09
N LEU A 38 -3.67 -0.17 9.14
CA LEU A 38 -4.25 0.91 8.37
C LEU A 38 -3.86 0.80 6.89
N ILE A 39 -4.86 0.85 6.02
CA ILE A 39 -4.69 0.91 4.56
C ILE A 39 -5.44 2.15 4.06
N ILE A 40 -4.70 3.07 3.44
CA ILE A 40 -5.27 4.27 2.82
C ILE A 40 -4.92 4.27 1.35
N ILE A 41 -5.96 4.38 0.53
CA ILE A 41 -5.88 4.62 -0.91
C ILE A 41 -6.66 5.89 -1.20
N SER A 42 -5.96 6.99 -1.45
CA SER A 42 -6.54 8.28 -1.79
C SER A 42 -6.57 8.46 -3.31
N ILE A 43 -7.63 9.12 -3.80
CA ILE A 43 -7.84 9.43 -5.22
C ILE A 43 -7.42 10.84 -5.61
N ASP A 44 -7.19 11.71 -4.63
CA ASP A 44 -6.88 13.12 -4.82
C ASP A 44 -5.45 13.46 -4.37
N ASN A 45 -4.96 14.61 -4.84
CA ASN A 45 -3.69 15.13 -4.37
C ASN A 45 -3.85 15.71 -2.97
N ILE A 46 -3.11 15.16 -2.01
CA ILE A 46 -3.12 15.64 -0.64
C ILE A 46 -2.32 16.93 -0.52
N LYS A 47 -2.95 18.01 -0.05
CA LYS A 47 -2.28 19.29 0.22
C LYS A 47 -1.33 19.23 1.42
N ASN A 48 -1.75 18.59 2.52
CA ASN A 48 -1.01 18.55 3.80
C ASN A 48 -0.44 17.15 4.11
N GLN A 49 0.30 16.57 3.15
CA GLN A 49 0.78 15.18 3.27
C GLN A 49 1.64 14.92 4.51
N ASN A 50 2.49 15.87 4.88
CA ASN A 50 3.39 15.71 6.03
C ASN A 50 2.60 15.61 7.33
N ASP A 51 1.56 16.42 7.50
CA ASP A 51 0.72 16.39 8.71
C ASP A 51 -0.02 15.06 8.83
N ILE A 52 -0.49 14.53 7.70
CA ILE A 52 -1.09 13.20 7.64
C ILE A 52 -0.10 12.10 8.03
N TYR A 53 1.10 12.11 7.46
CA TYR A 53 2.11 11.12 7.84
C TYR A 53 2.47 11.22 9.30
N TYR A 54 2.60 12.43 9.83
CA TYR A 54 2.91 12.65 11.23
C TYR A 54 1.82 12.12 12.16
N LYS A 55 0.55 12.38 11.85
CA LYS A 55 -0.60 11.83 12.57
C LYS A 55 -0.60 10.31 12.54
N ILE A 56 -0.44 9.70 11.35
CA ILE A 56 -0.43 8.23 11.20
C ILE A 56 0.74 7.60 11.95
N PHE A 57 1.93 8.19 11.88
CA PHE A 57 3.14 7.60 12.47
C PHE A 57 3.15 7.72 14.00
N ARG A 58 2.39 8.66 14.57
CA ARG A 58 2.18 8.80 16.01
C ARG A 58 1.13 7.84 16.59
N LEU A 59 0.48 7.02 15.76
CA LEU A 59 -0.47 6.03 16.23
C LEU A 59 0.26 4.94 17.04
N PRO A 60 0.02 4.82 18.37
CA PRO A 60 0.87 4.05 19.26
C PRO A 60 0.82 2.54 18.99
N THR A 61 -0.30 2.04 18.47
CA THR A 61 -0.54 0.61 18.26
C THR A 61 -0.36 0.17 16.81
N LEU A 62 -0.09 1.09 15.88
CA LEU A 62 -0.08 0.81 14.45
C LEU A 62 1.13 -0.03 14.04
N LYS A 63 0.91 -1.32 13.76
CA LYS A 63 1.95 -2.26 13.31
C LYS A 63 2.04 -2.38 11.79
N TYR A 64 0.91 -2.30 11.09
CA TYR A 64 0.84 -2.38 9.63
C TYR A 64 0.28 -1.08 9.04
N CYS A 65 0.99 -0.52 8.07
CA CYS A 65 0.57 0.70 7.38
C CYS A 65 0.79 0.57 5.88
N GLN A 66 -0.25 0.82 5.08
CA GLN A 66 -0.18 0.91 3.63
C GLN A 66 -0.75 2.23 3.13
N LEU A 67 0.04 2.95 2.35
CA LEU A 67 -0.26 4.30 1.90
C LEU A 67 -0.13 4.37 0.38
N LEU A 68 -1.24 4.57 -0.31
CA LEU A 68 -1.31 4.99 -1.70
C LEU A 68 -1.91 6.40 -1.71
N ILE A 69 -1.02 7.38 -1.60
CA ILE A 69 -1.34 8.80 -1.48
C ILE A 69 -0.72 9.51 -2.68
N GLU A 70 -1.54 10.06 -3.58
CA GLU A 70 -1.02 10.88 -4.68
C GLU A 70 -0.56 12.24 -4.16
N THR A 71 0.59 12.71 -4.66
CA THR A 71 1.27 13.89 -4.15
C THR A 71 1.60 14.86 -5.26
N LEU A 72 1.44 16.15 -4.98
CA LEU A 72 2.01 17.20 -5.81
C LEU A 72 3.54 17.11 -5.78
N ARG A 73 4.18 17.34 -6.94
CA ARG A 73 5.60 17.02 -7.21
C ARG A 73 6.66 17.82 -6.42
N TYR A 74 6.29 18.59 -5.39
CA TYR A 74 7.20 19.54 -4.74
C TYR A 74 7.04 19.64 -3.22
N LEU A 75 6.52 18.61 -2.56
CA LEU A 75 6.34 18.68 -1.11
C LEU A 75 7.67 18.61 -0.35
N LYS A 76 7.84 19.57 0.57
CA LYS A 76 8.95 19.63 1.51
C LYS A 76 9.04 18.29 2.25
N PRO A 77 10.23 17.66 2.37
CA PRO A 77 10.36 16.44 3.15
C PRO A 77 9.96 16.68 4.61
N LEU A 78 9.42 15.63 5.26
CA LEU A 78 9.21 15.62 6.71
C LEU A 78 10.53 15.97 7.42
N SER A 79 10.42 16.65 8.57
CA SER A 79 11.55 16.76 9.47
C SER A 79 12.03 15.37 9.89
N ILE A 80 13.33 15.24 10.12
CA ILE A 80 13.90 13.99 10.63
C ILE A 80 13.37 13.79 12.07
N ALA A 81 12.91 12.58 12.36
CA ALA A 81 12.43 12.24 13.70
C ALA A 81 13.57 12.40 14.72
N LYS A 82 13.30 13.12 15.81
CA LYS A 82 14.27 13.27 16.92
C LYS A 82 14.00 12.26 18.02
N ASN A 83 12.78 12.25 18.57
CA ASN A 83 12.40 11.41 19.72
C ASN A 83 11.01 10.76 19.57
N GLU A 84 10.40 10.85 18.38
CA GLU A 84 9.05 10.35 18.14
C GLU A 84 9.13 9.20 17.15
N PHE A 85 9.13 7.98 17.68
CA PHE A 85 9.20 6.77 16.88
C PHE A 85 7.85 6.09 16.83
N SER A 86 7.50 5.66 15.63
CA SER A 86 6.31 4.88 15.33
C SER A 86 6.51 3.42 15.67
N SER A 87 5.42 2.74 16.06
CA SER A 87 5.41 1.30 16.33
C SER A 87 5.27 0.44 15.07
N ILE A 88 5.21 1.07 13.88
CA ILE A 88 5.05 0.39 12.59
C ILE A 88 6.21 -0.58 12.35
N GLU A 89 5.85 -1.83 12.11
CA GLU A 89 6.77 -2.90 11.74
C GLU A 89 6.69 -3.22 10.24
N HIS A 90 5.54 -2.94 9.61
CA HIS A 90 5.24 -3.27 8.23
C HIS A 90 4.74 -2.02 7.49
N LEU A 91 5.56 -1.46 6.60
CA LEU A 91 5.27 -0.24 5.87
C LEU A 91 5.22 -0.51 4.36
N VAL A 92 4.09 -0.17 3.74
CA VAL A 92 3.88 -0.24 2.30
C VAL A 92 3.61 1.16 1.76
N ILE A 93 4.53 1.69 0.99
CA ILE A 93 4.45 3.02 0.39
C ILE A 93 4.25 2.83 -1.11
N ASN A 94 3.04 3.01 -1.61
CA ASN A 94 2.71 2.87 -3.03
C ASN A 94 2.65 4.21 -3.77
N ASN A 95 2.98 5.33 -3.11
CA ASN A 95 3.18 6.60 -3.79
C ASN A 95 4.55 6.66 -4.48
N LYS A 96 4.94 7.84 -4.96
CA LYS A 96 6.20 8.11 -5.65
C LYS A 96 7.12 8.99 -4.78
N PRO A 97 7.59 8.53 -3.61
CA PRO A 97 8.37 9.39 -2.75
C PRO A 97 9.74 9.64 -3.39
N SER A 98 10.27 10.85 -3.20
CA SER A 98 11.70 11.09 -3.41
C SER A 98 12.52 10.33 -2.37
N ILE A 99 13.81 10.13 -2.63
CA ILE A 99 14.73 9.48 -1.68
C ILE A 99 14.80 10.26 -0.36
N ASN A 100 14.82 11.59 -0.42
CA ASN A 100 14.85 12.42 0.79
C ASN A 100 13.56 12.27 1.62
N GLN A 101 12.40 12.24 0.96
CA GLN A 101 11.13 11.96 1.65
C GLN A 101 11.11 10.56 2.25
N LEU A 102 11.60 9.55 1.53
CA LEU A 102 11.71 8.19 2.04
C LEU A 102 12.63 8.14 3.27
N ASN A 103 13.78 8.81 3.24
CA ASN A 103 14.69 8.90 4.38
C ASN A 103 14.02 9.53 5.61
N SER A 104 13.30 10.63 5.41
CA SER A 104 12.55 11.25 6.49
C SER A 104 11.49 10.31 7.04
N LEU A 105 10.72 9.63 6.20
CA LEU A 105 9.72 8.65 6.64
C LEU A 105 10.35 7.49 7.43
N LEU A 106 11.46 6.94 6.93
CA LEU A 106 12.15 5.83 7.58
C LEU A 106 12.75 6.21 8.94
N SER A 107 13.08 7.47 9.16
CA SER A 107 13.57 7.94 10.46
C SER A 107 12.55 7.78 11.60
N TYR A 108 11.25 7.73 11.29
CA TYR A 108 10.20 7.51 12.29
C TYR A 108 9.95 6.03 12.60
N VAL A 109 10.31 5.10 11.71
CA VAL A 109 9.93 3.67 11.83
C VAL A 109 11.13 2.79 12.20
N LEU A 110 11.72 3.03 13.37
CA LEU A 110 12.91 2.30 13.82
C LEU A 110 12.66 0.82 14.17
N GLN A 111 11.40 0.37 14.23
CA GLN A 111 11.02 -1.04 14.43
C GLN A 111 10.69 -1.76 13.12
N LEU A 112 10.96 -1.12 11.98
CA LEU A 112 10.54 -1.62 10.67
C LEU A 112 11.20 -2.96 10.32
N ARG A 113 10.38 -3.98 10.12
CA ARG A 113 10.78 -5.33 9.69
C ARG A 113 10.49 -5.56 8.21
N ARG A 114 9.46 -4.92 7.67
CA ARG A 114 9.03 -5.09 6.27
C ARG A 114 8.79 -3.75 5.61
N LEU A 115 9.54 -3.48 4.55
CA LEU A 115 9.38 -2.28 3.72
C LEU A 115 8.96 -2.70 2.31
N SER A 116 7.90 -2.10 1.78
CA SER A 116 7.49 -2.24 0.39
C SER A 116 7.29 -0.88 -0.25
N ILE A 117 8.02 -0.60 -1.32
CA ILE A 117 7.92 0.65 -2.07
C ILE A 117 7.38 0.31 -3.47
N GLY A 118 6.19 0.82 -3.78
CA GLY A 118 5.47 0.56 -5.02
C GLY A 118 6.03 1.33 -6.23
N TYR A 119 6.56 2.52 -6.00
CA TYR A 119 7.25 3.29 -7.02
C TYR A 119 8.26 4.21 -6.35
N LEU A 120 9.56 4.08 -6.64
CA LEU A 120 10.53 5.09 -6.23
C LEU A 120 10.76 6.06 -7.39
N ASP A 121 10.57 7.36 -7.17
CA ASP A 121 10.86 8.33 -8.22
C ASP A 121 12.37 8.49 -8.38
N GLY A 122 12.87 8.06 -9.53
CA GLY A 122 14.30 8.10 -9.84
C GLY A 122 14.77 9.44 -10.41
N TYR A 123 13.95 10.50 -10.32
CA TYR A 123 14.23 11.76 -10.99
C TYR A 123 15.48 12.44 -10.43
N ARG A 124 16.45 12.63 -11.34
CA ARG A 124 17.68 13.42 -11.21
C ARG A 124 18.35 13.28 -9.84
N TYR A 125 19.04 12.16 -9.66
CA TYR A 125 20.16 12.08 -8.73
C TYR A 125 21.17 13.17 -9.11
N ASN A 126 21.03 14.38 -8.56
CA ASN A 126 22.12 15.34 -8.58
C ASN A 126 23.26 14.64 -7.83
N ARG A 127 24.30 14.24 -8.58
CA ARG A 127 25.45 13.45 -8.12
C ARG A 127 26.19 14.06 -6.91
N THR A 128 25.80 15.25 -6.46
CA THR A 128 26.45 16.04 -5.42
C THR A 128 25.92 15.80 -4.01
N HIS A 129 24.72 15.22 -3.82
CA HIS A 129 24.23 14.94 -2.47
C HIS A 129 24.42 13.47 -2.10
N LYS A 130 25.54 13.18 -1.40
CA LYS A 130 25.69 11.99 -0.56
C LYS A 130 24.74 12.09 0.64
N SER A 131 23.44 11.99 0.44
CA SER A 131 22.54 11.73 1.56
C SER A 131 22.72 10.27 1.96
N SER A 132 23.25 10.03 3.17
CA SER A 132 23.23 8.70 3.77
C SER A 132 21.77 8.29 3.96
N ILE A 133 21.35 7.21 3.30
CA ILE A 133 20.04 6.64 3.53
C ILE A 133 20.11 6.03 4.94
N VAL A 134 19.32 6.57 5.87
CA VAL A 134 19.19 6.01 7.23
C VAL A 134 18.32 4.75 7.10
N LEU A 135 18.93 3.67 6.65
CA LEU A 135 18.27 2.37 6.57
C LEU A 135 18.41 1.66 7.91
N ASN A 136 17.30 1.05 8.31
CA ASN A 136 17.16 0.35 9.56
C ASN A 136 17.73 -1.07 9.46
N TYR A 137 18.69 -1.40 10.31
CA TYR A 137 19.33 -2.71 10.41
C TYR A 137 18.34 -3.87 10.69
N GLN A 138 17.11 -3.58 11.12
CA GLN A 138 16.10 -4.57 11.46
C GLN A 138 15.26 -5.04 10.26
N VAL A 139 15.37 -4.42 9.09
CA VAL A 139 14.56 -4.80 7.92
C VAL A 139 14.92 -6.22 7.46
N GLN A 140 13.91 -7.09 7.43
CA GLN A 140 14.03 -8.49 7.00
C GLN A 140 13.45 -8.71 5.61
N VAL A 141 12.46 -7.90 5.22
CA VAL A 141 11.79 -7.99 3.92
C VAL A 141 11.84 -6.62 3.25
N LEU A 142 12.47 -6.57 2.09
CA LEU A 142 12.52 -5.38 1.25
C LEU A 142 11.87 -5.69 -0.09
N ARG A 143 10.83 -4.94 -0.43
CA ARG A 143 10.17 -5.01 -1.74
C ARG A 143 10.26 -3.66 -2.42
N ILE A 144 10.82 -3.64 -3.62
CA ILE A 144 11.00 -2.41 -4.37
C ILE A 144 10.48 -2.63 -5.79
N LYS A 145 9.60 -1.73 -6.21
CA LYS A 145 9.13 -1.60 -7.58
C LYS A 145 9.59 -0.24 -8.10
N MET A 146 10.26 -0.25 -9.23
CA MET A 146 10.74 0.93 -9.93
C MET A 146 10.17 0.94 -11.34
N SER A 147 9.73 2.10 -11.80
CA SER A 147 9.30 2.29 -13.19
C SER A 147 9.90 3.59 -13.74
N ILE A 148 10.93 3.49 -14.55
CA ILE A 148 11.70 4.65 -15.03
C ILE A 148 11.41 4.91 -16.50
N VAL A 149 11.29 6.19 -16.85
CA VAL A 149 11.23 6.66 -18.24
C VAL A 149 12.46 7.51 -18.51
N GLY A 150 13.25 7.16 -19.52
CA GLY A 150 14.45 7.93 -19.92
C GLY A 150 15.76 7.17 -19.78
N PHE A 151 16.86 7.92 -19.74
CA PHE A 151 18.23 7.41 -19.99
C PHE A 151 18.94 6.81 -18.76
N TYR A 152 18.48 7.13 -17.54
CA TYR A 152 19.18 6.75 -16.30
C TYR A 152 18.75 5.39 -15.74
N TYR A 153 18.32 4.45 -16.59
CA TYR A 153 17.81 3.15 -16.14
C TYR A 153 18.92 2.22 -15.64
N LEU A 154 20.16 2.36 -16.14
CA LEU A 154 21.26 1.48 -15.76
C LEU A 154 21.74 1.72 -14.32
N ASP A 155 21.59 2.93 -13.79
CA ASP A 155 22.04 3.28 -12.43
C ASP A 155 21.38 2.40 -11.37
N TYR A 156 20.12 2.01 -11.59
CA TYR A 156 19.35 1.15 -10.68
C TYR A 156 19.58 -0.35 -10.90
N LEU A 157 20.30 -0.73 -11.96
CA LEU A 157 20.69 -2.11 -12.28
C LEU A 157 22.14 -2.42 -11.87
N ASN A 158 22.73 -1.60 -11.02
CA ASN A 158 24.07 -1.84 -10.51
C ASN A 158 24.02 -2.84 -9.33
N ALA A 159 24.27 -4.12 -9.62
CA ALA A 159 24.26 -5.18 -8.62
C ALA A 159 25.24 -4.94 -7.46
N ASP A 160 26.44 -4.44 -7.76
CA ASP A 160 27.50 -4.18 -6.77
C ASP A 160 27.08 -3.09 -5.78
N GLN A 161 26.38 -2.05 -6.27
CA GLN A 161 25.83 -1.00 -5.41
C GLN A 161 24.73 -1.53 -4.49
N TRP A 162 23.81 -2.35 -5.01
CA TRP A 162 22.77 -2.98 -4.19
C TRP A 162 23.35 -3.94 -3.16
N GLU A 163 24.32 -4.76 -3.54
CA GLU A 163 25.03 -5.69 -2.65
C GLU A 163 25.69 -4.93 -1.50
N ARG A 164 26.45 -3.86 -1.81
CA ARG A 164 27.06 -3.00 -0.79
C ARG A 164 26.01 -2.37 0.11
N LEU A 165 24.95 -1.79 -0.46
CA LEU A 165 23.89 -1.15 0.32
C LEU A 165 23.20 -2.14 1.27
N ILE A 166 22.86 -3.34 0.79
CA ILE A 166 22.23 -4.38 1.60
C ILE A 166 23.18 -4.87 2.69
N SER A 167 24.44 -5.15 2.33
CA SER A 167 25.43 -5.66 3.28
C SER A 167 25.76 -4.64 4.37
N THR A 168 25.86 -3.36 4.02
CA THR A 168 26.19 -2.30 4.96
C THR A 168 25.02 -1.94 5.87
N TYR A 169 23.80 -1.79 5.32
CA TYR A 169 22.72 -1.17 6.10
C TYR A 169 21.54 -2.09 6.41
N MET A 170 21.40 -3.22 5.72
CA MET A 170 20.29 -4.15 5.91
C MET A 170 20.78 -5.61 5.91
N PRO A 171 21.77 -5.96 6.76
CA PRO A 171 22.41 -7.27 6.75
C PRO A 171 21.42 -8.42 7.02
N ASN A 172 20.33 -8.10 7.74
CA ASN A 172 19.28 -9.02 8.14
C ASN A 172 18.20 -9.29 7.08
N ILE A 173 18.31 -8.73 5.87
CA ILE A 173 17.34 -9.02 4.81
C ILE A 173 17.39 -10.51 4.46
N ARG A 174 16.22 -11.15 4.56
CA ARG A 174 15.96 -12.53 4.16
C ARG A 174 15.21 -12.58 2.83
N THR A 175 14.37 -11.59 2.56
CA THR A 175 13.59 -11.52 1.33
C THR A 175 13.82 -10.20 0.63
N PHE A 176 14.40 -10.27 -0.57
CA PHE A 176 14.55 -9.13 -1.47
C PHE A 176 13.69 -9.36 -2.71
N VAL A 177 12.64 -8.53 -2.87
CA VAL A 177 11.79 -8.53 -4.06
C VAL A 177 12.07 -7.26 -4.83
N PHE A 178 12.57 -7.39 -6.05
CA PHE A 178 12.92 -6.28 -6.90
C PHE A 178 12.14 -6.38 -8.20
N LYS A 179 11.56 -5.27 -8.67
CA LYS A 179 10.99 -5.18 -10.01
C LYS A 179 11.31 -3.83 -10.59
N HIS A 180 12.14 -3.82 -11.62
CA HIS A 180 12.50 -2.62 -12.35
C HIS A 180 11.96 -2.71 -13.78
N LYS A 181 11.00 -1.86 -14.10
CA LYS A 181 10.49 -1.65 -15.46
C LYS A 181 11.10 -0.36 -15.99
N PHE A 182 11.62 -0.36 -17.21
CA PHE A 182 11.98 0.89 -17.85
C PHE A 182 11.56 0.93 -19.30
N ARG A 183 11.35 2.15 -19.79
CA ARG A 183 10.91 2.44 -21.15
C ARG A 183 11.80 3.50 -21.77
N SER A 184 12.34 3.20 -22.95
CA SER A 184 13.07 4.15 -23.80
C SER A 184 12.26 4.47 -25.05
N TYR A 185 12.01 5.75 -25.31
CA TYR A 185 11.28 6.23 -26.50
C TYR A 185 12.20 6.58 -27.67
N TYR A 186 13.40 7.09 -27.39
CA TYR A 186 14.24 7.74 -28.39
C TYR A 186 15.49 6.95 -28.78
N GLN A 187 15.93 6.04 -27.92
CA GLN A 187 17.17 5.29 -28.14
C GLN A 187 16.93 3.79 -28.04
N ASN A 188 17.66 3.06 -28.87
CA ASN A 188 17.85 1.63 -28.66
C ASN A 188 18.56 1.47 -27.31
N ILE A 189 17.94 0.70 -26.43
CA ILE A 189 18.60 0.23 -25.20
C ILE A 189 19.86 -0.50 -25.63
N ASP A 190 21.02 -0.08 -25.14
CA ASP A 190 22.26 -0.83 -25.33
C ASP A 190 22.08 -2.19 -24.64
N ARG A 191 21.79 -3.20 -25.47
CA ARG A 191 21.50 -4.55 -25.00
C ARG A 191 22.72 -5.19 -24.36
N THR A 192 23.92 -4.82 -24.82
CA THR A 192 25.17 -5.36 -24.30
C THR A 192 25.41 -4.80 -22.90
N ALA A 193 25.37 -3.47 -22.74
CA ALA A 193 25.50 -2.85 -21.42
C ALA A 193 24.44 -3.34 -20.43
N TYR A 194 23.18 -3.46 -20.89
CA TYR A 194 22.08 -3.98 -20.08
C TYR A 194 22.31 -5.44 -19.63
N LYS A 195 22.69 -6.34 -20.55
CA LYS A 195 23.00 -7.75 -20.24
C LYS A 195 24.17 -7.85 -19.27
N THR A 196 25.21 -7.04 -19.47
CA THR A 196 26.38 -6.99 -18.59
C THR A 196 26.03 -6.55 -17.17
N GLN A 197 25.12 -5.58 -17.00
CA GLN A 197 24.67 -5.19 -15.65
C GLN A 197 23.83 -6.28 -14.98
N ILE A 198 22.94 -6.93 -15.73
CA ILE A 198 22.08 -7.98 -15.18
C ILE A 198 22.85 -9.24 -14.81
N SER A 199 23.87 -9.63 -15.59
CA SER A 199 24.65 -10.83 -15.28
C SER A 199 25.35 -10.75 -13.92
N LYS A 200 25.61 -9.53 -13.42
CA LYS A 200 26.17 -9.32 -12.07
C LYS A 200 25.22 -9.72 -10.94
N PHE A 201 23.91 -9.78 -11.17
CA PHE A 201 22.95 -10.33 -10.20
C PHE A 201 23.04 -11.86 -10.04
N ASN A 202 23.96 -12.52 -10.77
CA ASN A 202 24.32 -13.92 -10.56
C ASN A 202 25.61 -14.09 -9.74
N SER A 203 26.11 -13.03 -9.07
CA SER A 203 27.27 -13.15 -8.19
C SER A 203 27.00 -14.12 -7.02
N LEU A 204 28.07 -14.58 -6.37
CA LEU A 204 27.99 -15.46 -5.19
C LEU A 204 27.11 -14.87 -4.08
N PHE A 205 27.08 -13.54 -3.92
CA PHE A 205 26.23 -12.88 -2.93
C PHE A 205 24.75 -13.17 -3.15
N TRP A 206 24.25 -12.99 -4.38
CA TRP A 206 22.84 -13.20 -4.73
C TRP A 206 22.46 -14.67 -4.67
N MET A 207 23.32 -15.54 -5.21
CA MET A 207 23.08 -16.99 -5.22
C MET A 207 23.05 -17.60 -3.82
N LYS A 208 23.99 -17.23 -2.93
CA LYS A 208 24.00 -17.71 -1.53
C LYS A 208 22.74 -17.32 -0.77
N ARG A 209 22.15 -16.17 -1.09
CA ARG A 209 20.89 -15.69 -0.51
C ARG A 209 19.64 -16.23 -1.21
N GLN A 210 19.81 -17.05 -2.25
CA GLN A 210 18.74 -17.61 -3.07
C GLN A 210 17.82 -16.52 -3.66
N TRP A 211 18.39 -15.37 -3.99
CA TRP A 211 17.68 -14.29 -4.66
C TRP A 211 17.99 -14.37 -6.15
N PHE A 212 17.03 -14.89 -6.90
CA PHE A 212 17.17 -15.10 -8.34
C PHE A 212 16.39 -14.03 -9.09
N PHE A 213 16.83 -13.73 -10.30
CA PHE A 213 16.23 -12.69 -11.13
C PHE A 213 16.07 -13.15 -12.57
N GLU A 214 15.04 -12.63 -13.21
CA GLU A 214 14.80 -12.77 -14.63
C GLU A 214 14.68 -11.39 -15.28
N HIS A 215 14.81 -11.39 -16.60
CA HIS A 215 14.51 -10.22 -17.38
C HIS A 215 13.75 -10.54 -18.65
N GLN A 216 12.93 -9.58 -19.06
CA GLN A 216 12.20 -9.59 -20.31
C GLN A 216 12.55 -8.33 -21.07
N TYR A 217 12.71 -8.46 -22.38
CA TYR A 217 12.99 -7.37 -23.28
C TYR A 217 12.04 -7.46 -24.47
N GLY A 218 11.37 -6.35 -24.81
CA GLY A 218 10.45 -6.33 -25.93
C GLY A 218 10.24 -4.92 -26.49
N ARG A 219 9.75 -4.88 -27.73
CA ARG A 219 9.32 -3.63 -28.37
C ARG A 219 7.82 -3.45 -28.13
N GLN A 220 7.43 -2.32 -27.55
CA GLN A 220 6.02 -1.96 -27.31
C GLN A 220 5.66 -0.68 -28.09
N LYS A 221 4.86 -0.82 -29.15
CA LYS A 221 4.44 0.28 -30.06
C LYS A 221 5.63 1.15 -30.49
N ARG A 222 5.83 2.29 -29.82
CA ARG A 222 6.86 3.32 -30.08
C ARG A 222 8.00 3.34 -29.06
N SER A 223 8.19 2.27 -28.29
CA SER A 223 9.21 2.25 -27.24
C SER A 223 9.81 0.86 -27.05
N ASN A 224 11.06 0.84 -26.64
CA ASN A 224 11.68 -0.38 -26.12
C ASN A 224 11.37 -0.46 -24.63
N VAL A 225 10.88 -1.61 -24.18
CA VAL A 225 10.55 -1.89 -22.79
C VAL A 225 11.39 -3.06 -22.33
N ALA A 226 12.00 -2.89 -21.17
CA ALA A 226 12.68 -3.96 -20.48
C ALA A 226 12.20 -4.02 -19.04
N ILE A 227 12.06 -5.24 -18.54
CA ILE A 227 11.59 -5.54 -17.20
C ILE A 227 12.59 -6.49 -16.59
N PHE A 228 13.22 -6.09 -15.50
CA PHE A 228 14.06 -6.93 -14.66
C PHE A 228 13.32 -7.18 -13.35
N TYR A 229 13.20 -8.43 -12.91
CA TYR A 229 12.44 -8.76 -11.71
C TYR A 229 13.01 -9.95 -10.96
N SER A 230 12.90 -9.93 -9.64
CA SER A 230 13.18 -11.08 -8.79
C SER A 230 12.14 -12.17 -9.07
N ILE A 231 12.60 -13.39 -9.31
CA ILE A 231 11.74 -14.57 -9.28
C ILE A 231 11.73 -15.12 -7.86
N ASN A 232 10.54 -15.39 -7.36
CA ASN A 232 10.41 -16.06 -6.09
C ASN A 232 10.30 -17.57 -6.38
N PRO A 233 11.26 -18.41 -5.94
CA PRO A 233 11.14 -19.85 -6.16
C PRO A 233 9.89 -20.46 -5.50
N TYR A 234 9.22 -19.75 -4.58
CA TYR A 234 8.16 -20.31 -3.74
C TYR A 234 6.79 -19.60 -3.82
N LYS A 235 6.53 -18.75 -4.83
CA LYS A 235 5.23 -18.06 -4.94
C LYS A 235 4.60 -18.22 -6.32
N LYS A 236 3.84 -19.30 -6.49
CA LYS A 236 2.68 -19.33 -7.40
C LYS A 236 1.49 -18.75 -6.63
N TYR A 237 0.80 -17.79 -7.22
CA TYR A 237 -0.49 -17.32 -6.73
C TYR A 237 -1.54 -17.57 -7.80
N TYR A 238 -2.67 -18.11 -7.37
CA TYR A 238 -3.90 -18.13 -8.15
C TYR A 238 -4.77 -16.96 -7.70
N MET A 239 -5.33 -16.24 -8.66
CA MET A 239 -6.44 -15.31 -8.42
C MET A 239 -7.62 -15.79 -9.24
N LEU A 240 -8.77 -15.94 -8.59
CA LEU A 240 -10.06 -16.05 -9.26
C LEU A 240 -10.56 -14.62 -9.50
N TYR A 241 -10.85 -14.31 -10.76
CA TYR A 241 -11.64 -13.16 -11.15
C TYR A 241 -13.06 -13.62 -11.41
N GLU A 242 -14.02 -12.75 -11.14
CA GLU A 242 -15.31 -12.83 -11.78
C GLU A 242 -15.41 -11.77 -12.86
N LYS A 243 -15.46 -12.25 -14.10
CA LYS A 243 -16.12 -11.53 -15.17
C LYS A 243 -17.62 -11.72 -14.92
N LEU A 244 -18.23 -10.81 -14.16
CA LEU A 244 -19.66 -10.78 -13.91
C LEU A 244 -20.34 -9.71 -14.74
N GLU A 245 -20.56 -10.03 -16.00
CA GLU A 245 -21.70 -9.45 -16.69
C GLU A 245 -22.80 -10.50 -16.79
N LYS A 246 -23.87 -10.20 -16.04
CA LYS A 246 -25.24 -10.72 -16.18
C LYS A 246 -25.49 -12.14 -15.65
N LYS A 247 -26.25 -12.16 -14.54
CA LYS A 247 -26.87 -13.29 -13.82
C LYS A 247 -26.01 -13.91 -12.70
N ILE A 248 -26.17 -13.36 -11.50
CA ILE A 248 -26.11 -14.11 -10.23
C ILE A 248 -27.53 -13.99 -9.67
N TRP A 249 -28.42 -14.95 -9.89
CA TRP A 249 -28.57 -16.15 -9.05
C TRP A 249 -28.38 -15.83 -7.57
N SER A 250 -29.46 -15.45 -6.90
CA SER A 250 -29.63 -15.75 -5.49
C SER A 250 -29.49 -17.27 -5.30
N TYR A 251 -28.26 -17.75 -5.16
CA TYR A 251 -27.99 -19.09 -4.67
C TYR A 251 -28.37 -19.07 -3.19
N HIS A 252 -29.52 -19.64 -2.86
CA HIS A 252 -29.80 -20.12 -1.52
C HIS A 252 -28.84 -21.29 -1.25
N PHE A 253 -27.62 -20.97 -0.83
CA PHE A 253 -26.88 -21.92 -0.01
C PHE A 253 -27.59 -22.00 1.33
N GLU A 254 -27.85 -23.21 1.82
CA GLU A 254 -28.11 -23.49 3.23
C GLU A 254 -26.81 -23.19 4.01
N ILE A 255 -26.42 -21.92 4.05
CA ILE A 255 -25.39 -21.46 4.97
C ILE A 255 -26.08 -21.45 6.33
N THR A 256 -25.68 -22.36 7.21
CA THR A 256 -26.01 -22.22 8.62
C THR A 256 -25.50 -20.84 9.05
N GLU A 257 -26.40 -19.95 9.48
CA GLU A 257 -26.14 -18.52 9.74
C GLU A 257 -24.91 -18.26 10.64
N HIS A 258 -24.47 -19.27 11.39
CA HIS A 258 -23.35 -19.25 12.32
C HIS A 258 -21.96 -19.16 11.68
N SER A 259 -21.78 -19.50 10.40
CA SER A 259 -20.44 -19.56 9.77
C SER A 259 -20.02 -18.29 9.00
N ILE A 260 -20.87 -17.26 8.97
CA ILE A 260 -20.60 -16.04 8.20
C ILE A 260 -19.86 -15.04 9.10
N HIS A 261 -18.62 -14.70 8.75
CA HIS A 261 -17.79 -13.73 9.46
C HIS A 261 -17.56 -12.42 8.70
N HIS A 262 -17.83 -12.41 7.39
CA HIS A 262 -17.62 -11.26 6.52
C HIS A 262 -18.87 -10.99 5.68
N ILE A 263 -19.38 -9.76 5.76
CA ILE A 263 -20.50 -9.30 4.93
C ILE A 263 -20.05 -8.23 3.94
N PHE A 264 -20.58 -8.31 2.72
CA PHE A 264 -20.33 -7.35 1.65
C PHE A 264 -21.64 -6.64 1.27
N ILE A 265 -21.74 -5.34 1.55
CA ILE A 265 -22.93 -4.53 1.26
C ILE A 265 -22.61 -3.58 0.10
N HIS A 266 -23.37 -3.73 -0.98
CA HIS A 266 -23.02 -3.12 -2.26
C HIS A 266 -23.69 -1.76 -2.53
N ASN A 267 -24.76 -1.43 -1.83
CA ASN A 267 -25.42 -0.12 -1.89
C ASN A 267 -26.47 0.02 -0.78
N THR A 268 -26.97 1.25 -0.60
CA THR A 268 -28.04 1.59 0.34
C THR A 268 -29.29 0.73 0.19
N LYS A 269 -29.73 0.47 -1.04
CA LYS A 269 -31.00 -0.24 -1.29
C LYS A 269 -30.93 -1.69 -0.79
N ALA A 270 -29.78 -2.35 -0.99
CA ALA A 270 -29.53 -3.68 -0.45
C ALA A 270 -29.60 -3.67 1.08
N MET A 271 -29.06 -2.64 1.72
CA MET A 271 -29.07 -2.47 3.18
C MET A 271 -30.49 -2.23 3.73
N THR A 272 -31.27 -1.34 3.13
CA THR A 272 -32.61 -0.99 3.62
C THR A 272 -33.62 -2.13 3.41
N GLN A 273 -33.49 -2.89 2.32
CA GLN A 273 -34.38 -4.00 1.99
C GLN A 273 -34.07 -5.30 2.74
N PHE A 274 -32.90 -5.41 3.37
CA PHE A 274 -32.53 -6.61 4.12
C PHE A 274 -33.30 -6.72 5.45
N VAL A 275 -33.93 -7.86 5.70
CA VAL A 275 -34.80 -8.10 6.87
C VAL A 275 -34.13 -8.97 7.95
N GLY A 276 -32.95 -9.55 7.67
CA GLY A 276 -32.23 -10.42 8.60
C GLY A 276 -31.22 -9.70 9.51
N ASN A 277 -30.49 -10.51 10.28
CA ASN A 277 -29.34 -10.11 11.11
C ASN A 277 -28.25 -11.18 11.01
N PHE A 278 -26.99 -10.78 11.03
CA PHE A 278 -25.82 -11.66 11.13
C PHE A 278 -25.07 -11.40 12.43
N PRO A 279 -25.36 -12.15 13.52
CA PRO A 279 -24.87 -11.85 14.86
C PRO A 279 -23.37 -12.14 15.06
N ASN A 280 -22.72 -12.89 14.17
CA ASN A 280 -21.33 -13.35 14.33
C ASN A 280 -20.34 -12.68 13.35
N ILE A 281 -20.73 -11.56 12.73
CA ILE A 281 -19.91 -10.83 11.76
C ILE A 281 -18.83 -10.03 12.46
N THR A 282 -17.59 -10.22 12.02
CA THR A 282 -16.42 -9.47 12.49
C THR A 282 -15.79 -8.61 11.40
N GLU A 283 -16.15 -8.83 10.13
CA GLU A 283 -15.65 -8.06 8.98
C GLU A 283 -16.78 -7.47 8.14
N LEU A 284 -16.68 -6.19 7.79
CA LEU A 284 -17.63 -5.50 6.93
C LEU A 284 -16.93 -4.86 5.73
N THR A 285 -17.47 -5.06 4.53
CA THR A 285 -17.10 -4.27 3.34
C THR A 285 -18.31 -3.55 2.77
N LEU A 286 -18.19 -2.23 2.67
CA LEU A 286 -19.14 -1.36 1.97
C LEU A 286 -18.55 -1.01 0.61
N SER A 287 -19.32 -1.13 -0.48
CA SER A 287 -18.82 -0.81 -1.82
C SER A 287 -19.79 0.02 -2.68
N LYS A 288 -19.29 0.52 -3.82
CA LYS A 288 -19.98 1.39 -4.80
C LYS A 288 -20.45 2.72 -4.22
N SER A 289 -21.73 2.85 -3.91
CA SER A 289 -22.40 4.13 -3.61
C SER A 289 -23.45 3.90 -2.53
N PHE A 290 -23.32 4.68 -1.47
CA PHE A 290 -24.36 4.84 -0.48
C PHE A 290 -24.84 6.28 -0.61
N ASP A 291 -26.16 6.44 -0.78
CA ASP A 291 -26.90 7.70 -0.73
C ASP A 291 -27.99 7.57 0.34
N VAL A 292 -27.66 7.80 1.61
CA VAL A 292 -28.63 7.77 2.73
C VAL A 292 -28.45 8.92 3.70
N LEU A 293 -29.49 9.28 4.44
CA LEU A 293 -29.35 10.18 5.57
C LEU A 293 -28.58 9.47 6.70
N ARG A 294 -27.68 10.20 7.37
CA ARG A 294 -26.79 9.70 8.41
C ARG A 294 -27.41 8.75 9.44
N ASP A 295 -28.45 9.23 10.14
CA ASP A 295 -29.07 8.49 11.23
C ASP A 295 -29.72 7.18 10.74
N SER A 296 -30.07 7.12 9.46
CA SER A 296 -30.59 5.91 8.86
C SER A 296 -29.51 4.86 8.61
N MET A 297 -28.25 5.24 8.33
CA MET A 297 -27.21 4.27 8.02
C MET A 297 -26.74 3.50 9.25
N ILE A 298 -26.47 4.18 10.37
CA ILE A 298 -26.11 3.52 11.63
C ILE A 298 -27.23 2.60 12.08
N THR A 299 -28.48 3.09 12.05
CA THR A 299 -29.65 2.33 12.45
C THR A 299 -29.82 1.09 11.57
N ASN A 300 -29.66 1.24 10.25
CA ASN A 300 -29.75 0.13 9.32
C ASN A 300 -28.59 -0.87 9.49
N LEU A 301 -27.36 -0.42 9.69
CA LEU A 301 -26.22 -1.30 9.91
C LEU A 301 -26.34 -2.06 11.24
N ASN A 302 -26.71 -1.39 12.34
CA ASN A 302 -26.93 -2.04 13.64
C ASN A 302 -28.08 -3.06 13.61
N ARG A 303 -29.06 -2.88 12.73
CA ARG A 303 -30.11 -3.89 12.48
C ARG A 303 -29.55 -5.15 11.84
N ILE A 304 -28.57 -5.01 10.94
CA ILE A 304 -28.02 -6.10 10.13
C ILE A 304 -26.87 -6.81 10.85
N ILE A 305 -26.04 -6.08 11.60
CA ILE A 305 -24.86 -6.61 12.28
C ILE A 305 -24.58 -5.89 13.61
N PRO A 306 -24.00 -6.58 14.61
CA PRO A 306 -23.56 -5.95 15.85
C PRO A 306 -22.25 -5.18 15.64
N LEU A 307 -22.33 -3.88 15.33
CA LEU A 307 -21.17 -3.04 15.00
C LEU A 307 -20.02 -3.10 16.03
N LYS A 308 -20.34 -3.30 17.31
CA LYS A 308 -19.33 -3.39 18.40
C LYS A 308 -18.37 -4.58 18.27
N GLN A 309 -18.72 -5.60 17.48
CA GLN A 309 -17.91 -6.79 17.25
C GLN A 309 -17.03 -6.70 15.99
N LEU A 310 -17.18 -5.63 15.20
CA LEU A 310 -16.40 -5.45 13.99
C LEU A 310 -14.92 -5.21 14.32
N THR A 311 -14.08 -6.10 13.83
CA THR A 311 -12.62 -6.02 13.94
C THR A 311 -12.00 -5.40 12.70
N LYS A 312 -12.69 -5.49 11.55
CA LYS A 312 -12.23 -4.98 10.25
C LYS A 312 -13.35 -4.30 9.47
N LEU A 313 -13.05 -3.10 8.98
CA LEU A 313 -13.93 -2.33 8.11
C LEU A 313 -13.21 -1.96 6.81
N THR A 314 -13.86 -2.26 5.68
CA THR A 314 -13.41 -1.88 4.33
C THR A 314 -14.42 -0.97 3.68
N LEU A 315 -13.95 0.19 3.22
CA LEU A 315 -14.75 1.19 2.53
C LEU A 315 -14.24 1.30 1.10
N ASP A 316 -14.97 0.72 0.14
CA ASP A 316 -14.60 0.62 -1.28
C ASP A 316 -15.64 1.28 -2.19
N CYS A 317 -15.85 2.58 -1.95
CA CYS A 317 -16.93 3.34 -2.53
C CYS A 317 -16.37 4.47 -3.41
N LEU A 318 -17.01 4.74 -4.57
CA LEU A 318 -16.48 5.71 -5.54
C LEU A 318 -16.85 7.17 -5.21
N ARG A 319 -17.81 7.40 -4.32
CA ARG A 319 -18.26 8.72 -3.83
C ARG A 319 -18.95 8.55 -2.49
N PHE A 320 -18.24 8.00 -1.52
CA PHE A 320 -18.82 7.86 -0.19
C PHE A 320 -18.88 9.21 0.49
N SER A 321 -20.08 9.80 0.56
CA SER A 321 -20.28 10.94 1.43
C SER A 321 -20.30 10.41 2.86
N PHE A 322 -19.21 10.62 3.60
CA PHE A 322 -19.14 10.26 5.02
C PHE A 322 -20.15 11.03 5.89
N GLU A 323 -20.86 12.00 5.32
CA GLU A 323 -22.01 12.66 5.96
C GLU A 323 -23.21 11.73 6.12
N GLN A 324 -23.20 10.57 5.45
CA GLN A 324 -24.30 9.61 5.37
C GLN A 324 -24.12 8.35 6.22
N LEU A 325 -22.94 8.21 6.83
CA LEU A 325 -22.62 7.26 7.90
C LEU A 325 -22.88 7.98 9.22
#